data_AF-A0A949VZE6-F1
#
_entry.id   AF-A0A949VZE6-F1
#
_cell.length_a   1.000
_cell.length_b   1.000
_cell.length_c   1.000
_cell.angle_alpha   90.00
_cell.angle_beta   90.00
_cell.angle_gamma   90.00
#
_symmetry.space_group_name_H-M   'P 1'
#
loop_
_entity.id
_entity.type
_entity.pdbx_description
1 polymer ?
#
loop_
_entity_poly.entity_id
_entity_poly.type
_entity_poly.pdbx_seq_one_letter_code
_entity_poly.pdbx_strand_id
1 'polypeptide(L)'
;MSSETKSILLFLLSAILLFLGFDRNFLRLVPAKAFADFDKGSESLVIGRLVWTRQHGFFVDGALLGTGDAPTPFLGDAGRDRQYETYLADGEFQTYAVYKSQSGGQAWLFSALDSLSPFSASTNLRLFRALTAALFALTLAALILWFHGQFGFVPALFVLFTSLISYWLTIYGRNLFYFVWDCFLPMVAALFLLDSESRRASWSGPRFYLTVGLLLFLKGFLSGYDFLLPPMGMVAVALVYYALKDKWGFWKFTRRLLLTGLACAVGITASFGLLAAQIGSVTGRFSDGILHIVNTMGRRTFGTPLDPSQSDLYAQGQHANLLQVISLQLNKTALFAGISFLRIFIVFAVATVIVALILYFRRAKLGDVSAIHALLITAWVSFASPFAWLVIFKAHAYYHPFTTPIIWHMPTMFFGYAVCGLLLVLPFRNKKESGSSAS
;
A
#
# COMPACT_ATOMS: atom_id res chain seq x y z
N MET A 1 20.39 -14.08 -24.66
CA MET A 1 20.11 -12.94 -23.77
C MET A 1 20.49 -13.32 -22.35
N SER A 2 21.37 -12.56 -21.68
CA SER A 2 21.84 -12.90 -20.33
C SER A 2 20.70 -12.84 -19.30
N SER A 3 20.89 -13.49 -18.14
CA SER A 3 19.92 -13.44 -17.03
C SER A 3 19.68 -12.01 -16.53
N GLU A 4 20.73 -11.19 -16.56
CA GLU A 4 20.66 -9.77 -16.22
C GLU A 4 19.82 -8.98 -17.22
N THR A 5 20.02 -9.18 -18.52
CA THR A 5 19.21 -8.50 -19.55
C THR A 5 17.73 -8.88 -19.43
N LYS A 6 17.40 -10.15 -19.13
CA LYS A 6 16.01 -10.59 -18.86
C LYS A 6 15.40 -9.87 -17.67
N SER A 7 16.16 -9.70 -16.60
CA SER A 7 15.73 -9.03 -15.37
C SER A 7 15.46 -7.54 -15.60
N ILE A 8 16.37 -6.86 -16.31
CA ILE A 8 16.21 -5.44 -16.67
C ILE A 8 14.98 -5.26 -17.56
N LEU A 9 14.83 -6.08 -18.59
CA LEU A 9 13.67 -6.02 -19.49
C LEU A 9 12.35 -6.29 -18.76
N LEU A 10 12.31 -7.29 -17.86
CA LEU A 10 11.12 -7.55 -17.07
C LEU A 10 10.77 -6.36 -16.17
N PHE A 11 11.76 -5.74 -15.51
CA PHE A 11 11.53 -4.57 -14.68
C PHE A 11 10.98 -3.40 -15.50
N LEU A 12 11.63 -3.06 -16.61
CA LEU A 12 11.22 -1.95 -17.47
C LEU A 12 9.84 -2.19 -18.08
N LEU A 13 9.58 -3.40 -18.60
CA LEU A 13 8.29 -3.77 -19.17
C LEU A 13 7.18 -3.72 -18.10
N SER A 14 7.45 -4.25 -16.90
CA SER A 14 6.51 -4.20 -15.78
C SER A 14 6.19 -2.75 -15.42
N ALA A 15 7.21 -1.91 -15.27
CA ALA A 15 7.04 -0.50 -14.94
C ALA A 15 6.21 0.24 -15.99
N ILE A 16 6.49 0.04 -17.29
CA ILE A 16 5.75 0.68 -18.38
C ILE A 16 4.29 0.21 -18.42
N LEU A 17 4.05 -1.11 -18.41
CA LEU A 17 2.69 -1.64 -18.51
C LEU A 17 1.84 -1.25 -17.30
N LEU A 18 2.41 -1.34 -16.08
CA LEU A 18 1.71 -0.96 -14.86
C LEU A 18 1.45 0.56 -14.83
N PHE A 19 2.41 1.38 -15.26
CA PHE A 19 2.23 2.83 -15.36
C PHE A 19 1.06 3.19 -16.29
N LEU A 20 1.02 2.61 -17.49
CA LEU A 20 -0.10 2.82 -18.41
C LEU A 20 -1.42 2.33 -17.81
N GLY A 21 -1.40 1.24 -17.04
CA GLY A 21 -2.55 0.72 -16.30
C GLY A 21 -3.07 1.76 -15.31
N PHE A 22 -2.19 2.25 -14.46
CA PHE A 22 -2.52 3.11 -13.31
C PHE A 22 -2.84 4.55 -13.71
N ASP A 23 -2.15 5.11 -14.70
CA ASP A 23 -2.36 6.49 -15.16
C ASP A 23 -3.55 6.61 -16.12
N ARG A 24 -3.67 5.66 -17.05
CA ARG A 24 -4.59 5.75 -18.18
C ARG A 24 -5.72 4.74 -18.18
N ASN A 25 -5.69 3.72 -17.31
CA ASN A 25 -6.60 2.58 -17.39
C ASN A 25 -6.62 2.04 -18.84
N PHE A 26 -5.44 1.88 -19.45
CA PHE A 26 -5.32 1.65 -20.90
C PHE A 26 -6.02 0.36 -21.37
N LEU A 27 -6.10 -0.65 -20.50
CA LEU A 27 -6.82 -1.90 -20.73
C LEU A 27 -8.35 -1.76 -20.54
N ARG A 28 -8.83 -0.61 -20.07
CA ARG A 28 -10.25 -0.29 -19.82
C ARG A 28 -10.95 -1.31 -18.91
N LEU A 29 -10.22 -1.81 -17.91
CA LEU A 29 -10.71 -2.86 -17.01
C LEU A 29 -11.55 -2.32 -15.86
N VAL A 30 -11.35 -1.05 -15.52
CA VAL A 30 -12.19 -0.32 -14.57
C VAL A 30 -13.17 0.57 -15.36
N PRO A 31 -14.46 0.68 -14.95
CA PRO A 31 -15.38 1.65 -15.52
C PRO A 31 -14.81 3.07 -15.50
N ALA A 32 -14.93 3.80 -16.61
CA ALA A 32 -14.31 5.12 -16.78
C ALA A 32 -14.69 6.11 -15.66
N LYS A 33 -15.97 6.12 -15.24
CA LYS A 33 -16.44 6.94 -14.12
C LYS A 33 -15.76 6.57 -12.80
N ALA A 34 -15.69 5.27 -12.49
CA ALA A 34 -15.02 4.81 -11.26
C ALA A 34 -13.54 5.17 -11.26
N PHE A 35 -12.85 5.12 -12.40
CA PHE A 35 -11.44 5.52 -12.51
C PHE A 35 -11.22 7.04 -12.47
N ALA A 36 -12.17 7.83 -12.98
CA ALA A 36 -12.11 9.30 -12.97
C ALA A 36 -12.46 9.89 -11.61
N ASP A 37 -13.41 9.29 -10.90
CA ASP A 37 -14.00 9.84 -9.68
C ASP A 37 -13.56 9.08 -8.41
N PHE A 38 -12.61 8.15 -8.52
CA PHE A 38 -12.17 7.33 -7.38
C PHE A 38 -11.69 8.20 -6.22
N ASP A 39 -12.49 8.16 -5.14
CA ASP A 39 -12.30 8.93 -3.91
C ASP A 39 -11.84 10.38 -4.11
N LYS A 40 -12.53 11.08 -5.02
CA LYS A 40 -12.39 12.54 -5.20
C LYS A 40 -12.57 13.32 -3.89
N GLY A 41 -13.34 12.79 -2.94
CA GLY A 41 -13.53 13.38 -1.63
C GLY A 41 -12.20 13.58 -0.91
N SER A 42 -11.46 12.50 -0.68
CA SER A 42 -10.16 12.59 -0.03
C SER A 42 -9.12 13.31 -0.91
N GLU A 43 -9.12 13.06 -2.23
CA GLU A 43 -8.20 13.75 -3.14
C GLU A 43 -8.38 15.28 -3.15
N SER A 44 -9.62 15.78 -2.99
CA SER A 44 -9.89 17.22 -2.92
C SER A 44 -9.22 17.93 -1.75
N LEU A 45 -8.87 17.21 -0.67
CA LEU A 45 -8.12 17.76 0.47
C LEU A 45 -6.68 18.13 0.09
N VAL A 46 -6.09 17.38 -0.85
CA VAL A 46 -4.77 17.69 -1.43
C VAL A 46 -4.89 18.92 -2.31
N ILE A 47 -5.92 18.96 -3.16
CA ILE A 47 -6.16 20.10 -4.07
C ILE A 47 -6.41 21.39 -3.29
N GLY A 48 -7.24 21.33 -2.24
CA GLY A 48 -7.50 22.47 -1.37
C GLY A 48 -6.21 23.02 -0.76
N ARG A 49 -5.30 22.14 -0.31
CA ARG A 49 -3.99 22.53 0.21
C ARG A 49 -3.08 23.14 -0.88
N LEU A 50 -3.08 22.65 -2.12
CA LEU A 50 -2.28 23.25 -3.21
C LEU A 50 -2.65 24.72 -3.43
N VAL A 51 -3.96 24.99 -3.55
CA VAL A 51 -4.51 26.34 -3.71
C VAL A 51 -4.13 27.23 -2.52
N TRP A 52 -4.32 26.71 -1.30
CA TRP A 52 -4.01 27.46 -0.09
C TRP A 52 -2.52 27.78 0.07
N THR A 53 -1.64 26.82 -0.28
CA THR A 53 -0.19 27.04 -0.29
C THR A 53 0.24 28.07 -1.32
N ARG A 54 -0.40 28.11 -2.49
CA ARG A 54 -0.10 29.11 -3.52
C ARG A 54 -0.40 30.54 -3.02
N GLN A 55 -1.49 30.72 -2.30
CA GLN A 55 -1.91 32.03 -1.76
C GLN A 55 -1.09 32.47 -0.55
N HIS A 56 -0.88 31.56 0.40
CA HIS A 56 -0.43 31.92 1.75
C HIS A 56 0.92 31.28 2.16
N GLY A 57 1.51 30.46 1.30
CA GLY A 57 2.79 29.80 1.52
C GLY A 57 2.69 28.40 2.14
N PHE A 58 3.83 27.73 2.27
CA PHE A 58 3.90 26.30 2.61
C PHE A 58 3.46 25.98 4.04
N PHE A 59 3.86 26.80 5.01
CA PHE A 59 3.72 26.47 6.43
C PHE A 59 2.42 26.96 7.08
N VAL A 60 1.57 27.66 6.33
CA VAL A 60 0.29 28.17 6.83
C VAL A 60 -0.61 27.03 7.31
N ASP A 61 -1.32 27.24 8.42
CA ASP A 61 -2.21 26.24 9.04
C ASP A 61 -1.54 24.89 9.31
N GLY A 62 -0.30 24.92 9.82
CA GLY A 62 0.48 23.73 10.13
C GLY A 62 0.78 22.86 8.92
N ALA A 63 0.57 23.40 7.70
CA ALA A 63 0.65 22.71 6.43
C ALA A 63 -0.23 21.43 6.33
N LEU A 64 -1.30 21.36 7.13
CA LEU A 64 -2.27 20.25 7.14
C LEU A 64 -3.17 20.25 5.90
N LEU A 65 -3.63 19.10 5.42
CA LEU A 65 -4.62 19.10 4.34
C LEU A 65 -5.91 19.86 4.73
N GLY A 66 -6.81 20.11 3.79
CA GLY A 66 -8.02 20.88 4.09
C GLY A 66 -8.78 21.34 2.86
N THR A 67 -9.82 22.12 3.09
CA THR A 67 -10.75 22.57 2.05
C THR A 67 -10.97 24.06 2.13
N GLY A 68 -11.00 24.73 0.98
CA GLY A 68 -11.35 26.15 0.90
C GLY A 68 -12.85 26.41 0.92
N ASP A 69 -13.25 27.59 1.42
CA ASP A 69 -14.61 28.13 1.38
C ASP A 69 -15.70 27.19 1.93
N ALA A 70 -15.36 26.42 2.95
CA ALA A 70 -16.26 25.47 3.58
C ALA A 70 -16.14 25.52 5.10
N PRO A 71 -17.25 25.31 5.84
CA PRO A 71 -17.24 25.32 7.30
C PRO A 71 -16.52 24.10 7.90
N THR A 72 -16.38 23.02 7.14
CA THR A 72 -15.74 21.77 7.57
C THR A 72 -14.95 21.16 6.41
N PRO A 73 -13.94 20.30 6.70
CA PRO A 73 -13.18 19.61 5.65
C PRO A 73 -13.98 18.50 4.94
N PHE A 74 -15.23 18.24 5.33
CA PHE A 74 -16.06 17.21 4.74
C PHE A 74 -17.03 17.82 3.71
N LEU A 75 -16.75 17.58 2.43
CA LEU A 75 -17.50 18.15 1.32
C LEU A 75 -18.45 17.12 0.68
N GLY A 76 -19.62 17.60 0.25
CA GLY A 76 -20.44 16.94 -0.77
C GLY A 76 -19.84 17.15 -2.18
N ASP A 77 -20.44 16.54 -3.20
CA ASP A 77 -19.87 16.48 -4.55
C ASP A 77 -19.59 17.87 -5.16
N ALA A 78 -20.55 18.80 -5.09
CA ALA A 78 -20.36 20.16 -5.59
C ALA A 78 -19.20 20.91 -4.89
N GLY A 79 -19.01 20.68 -3.59
CA GLY A 79 -17.89 21.26 -2.85
C GLY A 79 -16.54 20.70 -3.31
N ARG A 80 -16.49 19.39 -3.58
CA ARG A 80 -15.27 18.72 -4.08
C ARG A 80 -14.90 19.27 -5.46
N ASP A 81 -15.86 19.36 -6.36
CA ASP A 81 -15.64 19.88 -7.72
C ASP A 81 -15.17 21.33 -7.68
N ARG A 82 -15.74 22.16 -6.80
CA ARG A 82 -15.28 23.55 -6.57
C ARG A 82 -13.79 23.62 -6.20
N GLN A 83 -13.26 22.71 -5.39
CA GLN A 83 -11.82 22.71 -5.06
C GLN A 83 -10.95 22.58 -6.33
N TYR A 84 -11.35 21.68 -7.24
CA TYR A 84 -10.65 21.49 -8.51
C TYR A 84 -10.83 22.68 -9.44
N GLU A 85 -12.04 23.22 -9.56
CA GLU A 85 -12.32 24.41 -10.38
C GLU A 85 -11.47 25.60 -9.92
N THR A 86 -11.40 25.86 -8.62
CA THR A 86 -10.55 26.93 -8.07
C THR A 86 -9.08 26.68 -8.39
N TYR A 87 -8.56 25.47 -8.19
CA TYR A 87 -7.16 25.16 -8.53
C TYR A 87 -6.86 25.33 -10.02
N LEU A 88 -7.75 24.84 -10.89
CA LEU A 88 -7.56 24.86 -12.34
C LEU A 88 -7.71 26.26 -12.95
N ALA A 89 -8.49 27.13 -12.31
CA ALA A 89 -8.68 28.52 -12.71
C ALA A 89 -7.65 29.48 -12.06
N ASP A 90 -6.65 28.95 -11.35
CA ASP A 90 -5.69 29.73 -10.55
C ASP A 90 -6.38 30.71 -9.58
N GLY A 91 -7.54 30.30 -9.06
CA GLY A 91 -8.38 31.10 -8.18
C GLY A 91 -7.98 31.06 -6.72
N GLU A 92 -8.78 31.75 -5.90
CA GLU A 92 -8.50 31.93 -4.48
C GLU A 92 -9.59 31.42 -3.54
N PHE A 93 -9.21 31.12 -2.30
CA PHE A 93 -10.14 30.80 -1.21
C PHE A 93 -10.13 31.90 -0.16
N GLN A 94 -11.28 32.19 0.42
CA GLN A 94 -11.43 33.18 1.49
C GLN A 94 -11.27 32.56 2.87
N THR A 95 -11.67 31.30 3.02
CA THR A 95 -11.53 30.54 4.27
C THR A 95 -10.94 29.17 4.02
N TYR A 96 -10.32 28.58 5.05
CA TYR A 96 -9.70 27.26 4.95
C TYR A 96 -10.03 26.41 6.18
N ALA A 97 -10.69 25.27 5.95
CA ALA A 97 -11.01 24.30 6.98
C ALA A 97 -9.96 23.18 7.02
N VAL A 98 -9.16 23.15 8.09
CA VAL A 98 -8.09 22.17 8.26
C VAL A 98 -8.61 20.75 8.49
N TYR A 99 -8.01 19.79 7.78
CA TYR A 99 -8.19 18.36 7.98
C TYR A 99 -7.05 17.81 8.84
N LYS A 100 -7.39 17.40 10.07
CA LYS A 100 -6.43 17.05 11.12
C LYS A 100 -6.05 15.56 11.17
N SER A 101 -6.63 14.72 10.32
CA SER A 101 -6.40 13.27 10.39
C SER A 101 -5.26 12.76 9.50
N GLN A 102 -4.47 13.67 8.90
CA GLN A 102 -3.30 13.34 8.08
C GLN A 102 -2.32 14.52 8.01
N SER A 103 -1.01 14.23 8.02
CA SER A 103 0.05 15.24 7.97
C SER A 103 0.18 15.98 6.63
N GLY A 104 -0.21 15.34 5.52
CA GLY A 104 -0.28 15.98 4.21
C GLY A 104 1.05 16.07 3.46
N GLY A 105 2.06 15.27 3.80
CA GLY A 105 3.40 15.35 3.19
C GLY A 105 3.41 15.13 1.68
N GLN A 106 2.42 14.41 1.13
CA GLN A 106 2.25 14.30 -0.32
C GLN A 106 1.76 15.62 -0.93
N ALA A 107 0.91 16.38 -0.25
CA ALA A 107 0.55 17.74 -0.68
C ALA A 107 1.73 18.70 -0.58
N TRP A 108 2.66 18.52 0.38
CA TRP A 108 3.89 19.31 0.42
C TRP A 108 4.73 19.08 -0.83
N LEU A 109 4.92 17.82 -1.22
CA LEU A 109 5.65 17.46 -2.44
C LEU A 109 4.97 18.09 -3.65
N PHE A 110 3.65 17.95 -3.79
CA PHE A 110 2.95 18.52 -4.94
C PHE A 110 2.92 20.05 -4.93
N SER A 111 2.81 20.71 -3.77
CA SER A 111 2.92 22.17 -3.67
C SER A 111 4.30 22.65 -4.11
N ALA A 112 5.37 21.95 -3.73
CA ALA A 112 6.74 22.27 -4.15
C ALA A 112 6.90 22.11 -5.66
N LEU A 113 6.39 21.01 -6.22
CA LEU A 113 6.41 20.80 -7.66
C LEU A 113 5.53 21.83 -8.39
N ASP A 114 4.38 22.21 -7.85
CA ASP A 114 3.47 23.21 -8.44
C ASP A 114 4.15 24.59 -8.47
N SER A 115 4.77 25.00 -7.37
CA SER A 115 5.43 26.31 -7.25
C SER A 115 6.67 26.45 -8.13
N LEU A 116 7.35 25.33 -8.42
CA LEU A 116 8.53 25.30 -9.31
C LEU A 116 8.16 25.05 -10.78
N SER A 117 6.92 24.66 -11.07
CA SER A 117 6.51 24.25 -12.41
C SER A 117 6.21 25.45 -13.30
N PRO A 118 6.71 25.47 -14.55
CA PRO A 118 6.34 26.47 -15.53
C PRO A 118 5.01 26.15 -16.25
N PHE A 119 4.35 25.03 -15.92
CA PHE A 119 3.15 24.58 -16.62
C PHE A 119 1.86 25.07 -15.95
N SER A 120 0.77 25.06 -16.70
CA SER A 120 -0.57 25.37 -16.18
C SER A 120 -1.02 24.36 -15.12
N ALA A 121 -1.91 24.77 -14.21
CA ALA A 121 -2.46 23.93 -13.15
C ALA A 121 -3.06 22.61 -13.67
N SER A 122 -3.74 22.64 -14.82
CA SER A 122 -4.27 21.42 -15.47
C SER A 122 -3.18 20.42 -15.89
N THR A 123 -2.03 20.94 -16.33
CA THR A 123 -0.89 20.11 -16.72
C THR A 123 -0.17 19.59 -15.48
N ASN A 124 0.03 20.42 -14.46
CA ASN A 124 0.59 20.02 -13.18
C ASN A 124 -0.23 18.90 -12.54
N LEU A 125 -1.55 19.02 -12.48
CA LEU A 125 -2.42 17.97 -11.92
C LEU A 125 -2.25 16.63 -12.65
N ARG A 126 -2.14 16.65 -13.99
CA ARG A 126 -1.85 15.45 -14.78
C ARG A 126 -0.48 14.87 -14.46
N LEU A 127 0.54 15.71 -14.33
CA LEU A 127 1.89 15.29 -13.96
C LEU A 127 1.96 14.71 -12.54
N PHE A 128 1.21 15.24 -11.58
CA PHE A 128 1.16 14.72 -10.21
C PHE A 128 0.52 13.33 -10.15
N ARG A 129 -0.58 13.14 -10.89
CA ARG A 129 -1.23 11.83 -11.05
C ARG A 129 -0.32 10.83 -11.75
N ALA A 130 0.36 11.27 -12.82
CA ALA A 130 1.34 10.44 -13.53
C ALA A 130 2.55 10.09 -12.64
N LEU A 131 3.06 11.02 -11.84
CA LEU A 131 4.13 10.76 -10.87
C LEU A 131 3.71 9.69 -9.85
N THR A 132 2.50 9.82 -9.30
CA THR A 132 1.94 8.84 -8.36
C THR A 132 1.84 7.45 -9.00
N ALA A 133 1.31 7.39 -10.22
CA ALA A 133 1.22 6.16 -11.01
C ALA A 133 2.60 5.56 -11.32
N ALA A 134 3.59 6.38 -11.65
CA ALA A 134 4.95 5.94 -11.94
C ALA A 134 5.64 5.38 -10.70
N LEU A 135 5.56 6.06 -9.55
CA LEU A 135 6.12 5.58 -8.28
C LEU A 135 5.49 4.25 -7.86
N PHE A 136 4.17 4.09 -8.07
CA PHE A 136 3.50 2.83 -7.78
C PHE A 136 3.91 1.71 -8.74
N ALA A 137 3.97 2.00 -10.04
CA ALA A 137 4.41 1.07 -11.05
C ALA A 137 5.85 0.60 -10.82
N LEU A 138 6.77 1.51 -10.46
CA LEU A 138 8.16 1.19 -10.13
C LEU A 138 8.27 0.30 -8.88
N THR A 139 7.48 0.60 -7.85
CA THR A 139 7.46 -0.18 -6.61
C THR A 139 6.97 -1.62 -6.87
N LEU A 140 5.90 -1.78 -7.65
CA LEU A 140 5.41 -3.12 -8.01
C LEU A 140 6.31 -3.83 -9.04
N ALA A 141 6.94 -3.11 -9.96
CA ALA A 141 7.93 -3.68 -10.87
C ALA A 141 9.14 -4.25 -10.09
N ALA A 142 9.59 -3.55 -9.04
CA ALA A 142 10.62 -4.05 -8.14
C ALA A 142 10.15 -5.31 -7.39
N LEU A 143 8.89 -5.34 -6.92
CA LEU A 143 8.31 -6.55 -6.32
C LEU A 143 8.25 -7.74 -7.30
N ILE A 144 7.84 -7.51 -8.54
CA ILE A 144 7.81 -8.53 -9.60
C ILE A 144 9.22 -9.03 -9.90
N LEU A 145 10.21 -8.14 -9.93
CA LEU A 145 11.61 -8.51 -10.09
C LEU A 145 12.10 -9.38 -8.92
N TRP A 146 11.65 -9.12 -7.70
CA TRP A 146 11.94 -9.99 -6.56
C TRP A 146 11.33 -11.40 -6.76
N PHE A 147 10.07 -11.50 -7.20
CA PHE A 147 9.44 -12.79 -7.54
C PHE A 147 10.20 -13.52 -8.66
N HIS A 148 10.69 -12.79 -9.67
CA HIS A 148 11.53 -13.35 -10.73
C HIS A 148 12.81 -13.96 -10.16
N GLY A 149 13.49 -13.25 -9.26
CA GLY A 149 14.70 -13.72 -8.61
C GLY A 149 14.49 -14.97 -7.75
N GLN A 150 13.33 -15.13 -7.10
CA GLN A 150 13.06 -16.27 -6.22
C GLN A 150 12.46 -17.49 -6.94
N PHE A 151 11.60 -17.27 -7.94
CA PHE A 151 10.75 -18.33 -8.51
C PHE A 151 10.87 -18.48 -10.03
N GLY A 152 11.62 -17.59 -10.68
CA GLY A 152 11.81 -17.59 -12.13
C GLY A 152 10.76 -16.77 -12.89
N PHE A 153 10.89 -16.77 -14.22
CA PHE A 153 10.20 -15.83 -15.10
C PHE A 153 8.69 -16.03 -15.15
N VAL A 154 8.21 -17.26 -15.21
CA VAL A 154 6.77 -17.55 -15.38
C VAL A 154 5.95 -17.16 -14.14
N PRO A 155 6.35 -17.48 -12.89
CA PRO A 155 5.62 -16.97 -11.72
C PRO A 155 5.62 -15.45 -11.64
N ALA A 156 6.73 -14.78 -11.99
CA ALA A 156 6.80 -13.33 -12.01
C ALA A 156 5.88 -12.71 -13.08
N LEU A 157 5.82 -13.31 -14.28
CA LEU A 157 4.90 -12.89 -15.33
C LEU A 157 3.44 -13.07 -14.92
N PHE A 158 3.13 -14.14 -14.18
CA PHE A 158 1.78 -14.35 -13.64
C PHE A 158 1.41 -13.25 -12.64
N VAL A 159 2.32 -12.90 -11.73
CA VAL A 159 2.14 -11.77 -10.79
C VAL A 159 1.97 -10.44 -11.53
N LEU A 160 2.77 -10.18 -12.58
CA LEU A 160 2.61 -8.99 -13.42
C LEU A 160 1.23 -8.96 -14.09
N PHE A 161 0.85 -10.05 -14.76
CA PHE A 161 -0.42 -10.15 -15.46
C PHE A 161 -1.60 -9.89 -14.53
N THR A 162 -1.66 -10.57 -13.38
CA THR A 162 -2.74 -10.40 -12.41
C THR A 162 -2.74 -9.02 -11.75
N SER A 163 -1.58 -8.37 -11.63
CA SER A 163 -1.49 -6.98 -11.18
C SER A 163 -2.06 -6.00 -12.21
N LEU A 164 -1.79 -6.22 -13.51
CA LEU A 164 -2.33 -5.40 -14.60
C LEU A 164 -3.85 -5.47 -14.69
N ILE A 165 -4.42 -6.63 -14.36
CA ILE A 165 -5.87 -6.84 -14.42
C ILE A 165 -6.60 -6.62 -13.09
N SER A 166 -5.89 -6.11 -12.08
CA SER A 166 -6.47 -5.81 -10.77
C SER A 166 -7.30 -4.54 -10.81
N TYR A 167 -8.54 -4.64 -10.33
CA TYR A 167 -9.46 -3.50 -10.22
C TYR A 167 -8.90 -2.44 -9.25
N TRP A 168 -8.46 -2.89 -8.07
CA TRP A 168 -8.06 -2.01 -6.98
C TRP A 168 -6.69 -1.37 -7.20
N LEU A 169 -5.72 -2.10 -7.74
CA LEU A 169 -4.41 -1.49 -8.06
C LEU A 169 -4.58 -0.39 -9.12
N THR A 170 -5.47 -0.61 -10.10
CA THR A 170 -5.74 0.36 -11.17
C THR A 170 -6.33 1.67 -10.64
N ILE A 171 -7.39 1.63 -9.83
CA ILE A 171 -8.04 2.86 -9.35
C ILE A 171 -7.22 3.63 -8.33
N TYR A 172 -6.45 2.93 -7.49
CA TYR A 172 -5.59 3.58 -6.50
C TYR A 172 -4.36 4.21 -7.14
N GLY A 173 -3.92 3.72 -8.30
CA GLY A 173 -2.56 3.95 -8.76
C GLY A 173 -2.21 5.40 -9.05
N ARG A 174 -3.19 6.26 -9.34
CA ARG A 174 -2.97 7.69 -9.59
C ARG A 174 -3.59 8.63 -8.54
N ASN A 175 -4.15 8.10 -7.46
CA ASN A 175 -4.85 8.91 -6.46
C ASN A 175 -3.85 9.70 -5.59
N LEU A 176 -4.00 11.02 -5.55
CA LEU A 176 -3.03 11.91 -4.89
C LEU A 176 -3.12 11.86 -3.36
N PHE A 177 -4.26 11.44 -2.79
CA PHE A 177 -4.45 11.38 -1.35
C PHE A 177 -3.78 10.14 -0.74
N TYR A 178 -4.11 8.97 -1.29
CA TYR A 178 -3.63 7.68 -0.76
C TYR A 178 -2.17 7.40 -1.09
N PHE A 179 -1.65 7.95 -2.20
CA PHE A 179 -0.24 7.87 -2.58
C PHE A 179 0.35 6.46 -2.42
N VAL A 180 -0.43 5.45 -2.85
CA VAL A 180 -0.41 4.08 -2.31
C VAL A 180 0.90 3.31 -2.42
N TRP A 181 1.85 3.77 -3.25
CA TRP A 181 3.15 3.14 -3.43
C TRP A 181 3.94 3.03 -2.11
N ASP A 182 3.74 4.01 -1.21
CA ASP A 182 4.38 4.05 0.10
C ASP A 182 3.89 2.95 1.06
N CYS A 183 2.71 2.36 0.82
CA CYS A 183 2.25 1.17 1.53
C CYS A 183 3.08 -0.07 1.17
N PHE A 184 3.52 -0.18 -0.08
CA PHE A 184 4.20 -1.37 -0.59
C PHE A 184 5.73 -1.28 -0.46
N LEU A 185 6.28 -0.06 -0.54
CA LEU A 185 7.72 0.14 -0.52
C LEU A 185 8.44 -0.45 0.72
N PRO A 186 7.91 -0.36 1.96
CA PRO A 186 8.55 -0.97 3.13
C PRO A 186 8.83 -2.47 2.96
N MET A 187 7.86 -3.22 2.42
CA MET A 187 8.03 -4.64 2.16
C MET A 187 9.04 -4.89 1.04
N VAL A 188 8.95 -4.14 -0.06
CA VAL A 188 9.88 -4.30 -1.20
C VAL A 188 11.32 -4.07 -0.73
N ALA A 189 11.57 -2.99 0.01
CA ALA A 189 12.87 -2.73 0.59
C ALA A 189 13.32 -3.86 1.54
N ALA A 190 12.43 -4.33 2.42
CA ALA A 190 12.73 -5.43 3.33
C ALA A 190 13.10 -6.72 2.58
N LEU A 191 12.34 -7.08 1.54
CA LEU A 191 12.59 -8.25 0.70
C LEU A 191 13.97 -8.18 0.04
N PHE A 192 14.33 -7.07 -0.60
CA PHE A 192 15.65 -6.92 -1.25
C PHE A 192 16.81 -6.91 -0.25
N LEU A 193 16.65 -6.27 0.92
CA LEU A 193 17.67 -6.28 1.95
C LEU A 193 17.90 -7.69 2.52
N LEU A 194 16.83 -8.43 2.82
CA LEU A 194 16.91 -9.81 3.27
C LEU A 194 17.46 -10.75 2.20
N ASP A 195 17.11 -10.52 0.93
CA ASP A 195 17.67 -11.25 -0.20
C ASP A 195 19.17 -11.05 -0.35
N SER A 196 19.63 -9.81 -0.15
CA SER A 196 21.05 -9.47 -0.19
C SER A 196 21.83 -10.17 0.93
N GLU A 197 21.26 -10.27 2.14
CA GLU A 197 21.84 -11.04 3.24
C GLU A 197 21.91 -12.53 2.88
N SER A 198 20.80 -13.09 2.40
CA SER A 198 20.68 -14.51 2.00
C SER A 198 21.75 -14.90 0.97
N ARG A 199 22.06 -14.00 0.02
CA ARG A 199 23.11 -14.22 -1.00
C ARG A 199 24.54 -13.95 -0.54
N ARG A 200 24.77 -12.89 0.22
CA ARG A 200 26.13 -12.39 0.55
C ARG A 200 26.60 -12.77 1.95
N ALA A 201 25.78 -13.48 2.72
CA ALA A 201 26.00 -13.84 4.13
C ALA A 201 26.40 -12.66 5.05
N SER A 202 26.14 -11.42 4.62
CA SER A 202 26.49 -10.19 5.35
C SER A 202 25.22 -9.45 5.74
N TRP A 203 24.89 -9.51 7.03
CA TRP A 203 23.74 -8.82 7.59
C TRP A 203 24.15 -7.45 8.13
N SER A 204 23.45 -6.40 7.70
CA SER A 204 23.54 -5.08 8.34
C SER A 204 22.22 -4.75 9.03
N GLY A 205 22.07 -5.24 10.26
CA GLY A 205 20.86 -5.02 11.07
C GLY A 205 20.46 -3.56 11.21
N PRO A 206 21.38 -2.65 11.60
CA PRO A 206 21.06 -1.24 11.71
C PRO A 206 20.50 -0.64 10.41
N ARG A 207 21.08 -0.99 9.24
CA ARG A 207 20.57 -0.52 7.95
C ARG A 207 19.16 -1.02 7.67
N PHE A 208 18.87 -2.28 7.96
CA PHE A 208 17.53 -2.84 7.79
C PHE A 208 16.50 -2.13 8.69
N TYR A 209 16.76 -2.03 9.99
CA TYR A 209 15.82 -1.41 10.93
C TYR A 209 15.62 0.08 10.66
N LEU A 210 16.70 0.82 10.35
CA LEU A 210 16.61 2.22 9.98
C LEU A 210 15.79 2.43 8.71
N THR A 211 16.02 1.59 7.68
CA THR A 211 15.26 1.67 6.42
C THR A 211 13.77 1.42 6.65
N VAL A 212 13.42 0.35 7.37
CA VAL A 212 12.02 0.03 7.68
C VAL A 212 11.39 1.16 8.50
N GLY A 213 12.03 1.60 9.59
CA GLY A 213 11.51 2.68 10.43
C GLY A 213 11.31 4.00 9.66
N LEU A 214 12.28 4.37 8.82
CA LEU A 214 12.17 5.56 7.97
C LEU A 214 11.04 5.46 6.96
N LEU A 215 10.87 4.31 6.30
CA LEU A 215 9.79 4.13 5.32
C LEU A 215 8.40 4.14 5.98
N LEU A 216 8.27 3.62 7.20
CA LEU A 216 7.01 3.71 7.96
C LEU A 216 6.74 5.13 8.47
N PHE A 217 7.77 5.89 8.85
CA PHE A 217 7.65 7.32 9.12
C PHE A 217 7.18 8.07 7.87
N LEU A 218 7.81 7.83 6.72
CA LEU A 218 7.46 8.46 5.44
C LEU A 218 6.04 8.11 5.02
N LYS A 219 5.59 6.86 5.21
CA LYS A 219 4.20 6.46 4.99
C LYS A 219 3.23 7.32 5.82
N GLY A 220 3.50 7.47 7.12
CA GLY A 220 2.68 8.30 8.01
C GLY A 220 2.70 9.78 7.64
N PHE A 221 3.86 10.30 7.23
CA PHE A 221 4.01 11.69 6.79
C PHE A 221 3.31 11.98 5.46
N LEU A 222 3.52 11.12 4.45
CA LEU A 222 3.02 11.29 3.08
C LEU A 222 1.52 10.99 3.02
N SER A 223 1.11 9.72 3.10
CA SER A 223 -0.30 9.33 2.90
C SER A 223 -1.08 9.11 4.20
N GLY A 224 -0.52 9.52 5.35
CA GLY A 224 -1.23 9.45 6.63
C GLY A 224 -1.35 8.03 7.17
N TYR A 225 -2.39 7.84 8.00
CA TYR A 225 -2.52 6.66 8.86
C TYR A 225 -3.56 5.65 8.37
N ASP A 226 -4.22 5.95 7.25
CA ASP A 226 -5.02 4.95 6.57
C ASP A 226 -4.11 3.81 6.11
N PHE A 227 -4.56 2.60 6.40
CA PHE A 227 -3.81 1.37 6.16
C PHE A 227 -2.41 1.36 6.80
N LEU A 228 -2.25 1.79 8.06
CA LEU A 228 -0.94 1.75 8.72
C LEU A 228 -0.48 0.35 9.14
N LEU A 229 -1.42 -0.52 9.55
CA LEU A 229 -1.09 -1.90 9.94
C LEU A 229 -0.66 -2.79 8.77
N PRO A 230 -1.28 -2.72 7.58
CA PRO A 230 -0.88 -3.58 6.48
C PRO A 230 0.60 -3.45 6.07
N PRO A 231 1.20 -2.26 5.87
CA PRO A 231 2.63 -2.12 5.59
C PRO A 231 3.54 -2.77 6.65
N MET A 232 3.18 -2.67 7.94
CA MET A 232 3.90 -3.37 9.02
C MET A 232 3.77 -4.89 8.88
N GLY A 233 2.55 -5.37 8.63
CA GLY A 233 2.26 -6.78 8.37
C GLY A 233 3.03 -7.31 7.17
N MET A 234 3.13 -6.53 6.09
CA MET A 234 3.87 -6.89 4.89
C MET A 234 5.38 -7.05 5.15
N VAL A 235 5.99 -6.16 5.95
CA VAL A 235 7.39 -6.33 6.39
C VAL A 235 7.56 -7.59 7.24
N ALA A 236 6.62 -7.88 8.14
CA ALA A 236 6.63 -9.12 8.92
C ALA A 236 6.52 -10.37 8.03
N VAL A 237 5.70 -10.32 6.98
CA VAL A 237 5.58 -11.39 5.97
C VAL A 237 6.90 -11.61 5.22
N ALA A 238 7.63 -10.54 4.87
CA ALA A 238 8.97 -10.66 4.29
C ALA A 238 9.95 -11.39 5.23
N LEU A 239 9.91 -11.09 6.54
CA LEU A 239 10.70 -11.80 7.55
C LEU A 239 10.33 -13.27 7.65
N VAL A 240 9.01 -13.59 7.65
CA VAL A 240 8.53 -14.98 7.68
C VAL A 240 9.04 -15.75 6.47
N TYR A 241 8.96 -15.17 5.27
CA TYR A 241 9.48 -15.80 4.06
C TYR A 241 10.95 -16.20 4.19
N TYR A 242 11.82 -15.26 4.57
CA TYR A 242 13.25 -15.55 4.71
C TYR A 242 13.58 -16.44 5.90
N ALA A 243 12.82 -16.35 7.01
CA ALA A 243 12.99 -17.25 8.13
C ALA A 243 12.72 -18.70 7.74
N LEU A 244 11.71 -18.94 6.89
CA LEU A 244 11.39 -20.27 6.39
C LEU A 244 12.37 -20.73 5.31
N LYS A 245 12.66 -19.87 4.32
CA LYS A 245 13.57 -20.17 3.21
C LYS A 245 14.97 -20.51 3.72
N ASP A 246 15.52 -19.65 4.56
CA ASP A 246 16.88 -19.76 5.08
C ASP A 246 16.94 -20.50 6.43
N LYS A 247 15.83 -21.10 6.87
CA LYS A 247 15.71 -21.95 8.07
C LYS A 247 16.27 -21.28 9.33
N TRP A 248 15.87 -20.04 9.59
CA TRP A 248 16.28 -19.33 10.80
C TRP A 248 15.79 -20.05 12.05
N GLY A 249 16.66 -20.15 13.07
CA GLY A 249 16.23 -20.63 14.39
C GLY A 249 15.23 -19.68 15.05
N PHE A 250 14.40 -20.23 15.95
CA PHE A 250 13.34 -19.49 16.65
C PHE A 250 13.83 -18.16 17.25
N TRP A 251 14.96 -18.17 17.96
CA TRP A 251 15.51 -16.97 18.58
C TRP A 251 15.95 -15.90 17.57
N LYS A 252 16.54 -16.30 16.44
CA LYS A 252 16.92 -15.36 15.38
C LYS A 252 15.68 -14.70 14.79
N PHE A 253 14.65 -15.49 14.50
CA PHE A 253 13.38 -15.00 13.98
C PHE A 253 12.70 -14.06 14.97
N THR A 254 12.47 -14.49 16.22
CA THR A 254 11.79 -13.70 17.25
C THR A 254 12.52 -12.38 17.51
N ARG A 255 13.85 -12.40 17.66
CA ARG A 255 14.63 -11.17 17.85
C ARG A 255 14.45 -10.20 16.67
N ARG A 256 14.53 -10.68 15.43
CA ARG A 256 14.37 -9.83 14.25
C ARG A 256 12.96 -9.29 14.13
N LEU A 257 11.95 -10.11 14.38
CA LEU A 257 10.56 -9.70 14.38
C LEU A 257 10.30 -8.60 15.40
N LEU A 258 10.78 -8.75 16.64
CA LEU A 258 10.63 -7.76 17.71
C LEU A 258 11.37 -6.45 17.39
N LEU A 259 12.63 -6.52 16.94
CA LEU A 259 13.39 -5.32 16.57
C LEU A 259 12.80 -4.60 15.37
N THR A 260 12.22 -5.34 14.42
CA THR A 260 11.50 -4.76 13.28
C THR A 260 10.20 -4.11 13.73
N GLY A 261 9.45 -4.76 14.62
CA GLY A 261 8.25 -4.17 15.24
C GLY A 261 8.57 -2.88 15.98
N LEU A 262 9.67 -2.85 16.75
CA LEU A 262 10.16 -1.65 17.42
C LEU A 262 10.52 -0.55 16.40
N ALA A 263 11.24 -0.88 15.32
CA ALA A 263 11.58 0.09 14.28
C ALA A 263 10.34 0.70 13.62
N CYS A 264 9.34 -0.13 13.28
CA CYS A 264 8.05 0.34 12.78
C CYS A 264 7.34 1.26 13.80
N ALA A 265 7.30 0.86 15.07
CA ALA A 265 6.67 1.63 16.14
C ALA A 265 7.33 3.00 16.33
N VAL A 266 8.67 3.07 16.28
CA VAL A 266 9.42 4.34 16.35
C VAL A 266 9.08 5.23 15.16
N GLY A 267 9.09 4.71 13.93
CA GLY A 267 8.75 5.50 12.73
C GLY A 267 7.32 6.04 12.78
N ILE A 268 6.36 5.21 13.17
CA ILE A 268 4.96 5.61 13.33
C ILE A 268 4.79 6.66 14.42
N THR A 269 5.38 6.44 15.60
CA THR A 269 5.29 7.38 16.72
C THR A 269 5.90 8.72 16.36
N ALA A 270 7.03 8.74 15.65
CA ALA A 270 7.62 9.97 15.13
C ALA A 270 6.67 10.70 14.16
N SER A 271 5.97 9.98 13.27
CA SER A 271 4.97 10.58 12.38
C SER A 271 3.73 11.11 13.13
N PHE A 272 3.29 10.46 14.21
CA PHE A 272 2.25 11.00 15.08
C PHE A 272 2.70 12.25 15.84
N GLY A 273 3.96 12.27 16.29
CA GLY A 273 4.57 13.46 16.91
C GLY A 273 4.58 14.64 15.94
N LEU A 274 4.91 14.40 14.67
CA LEU A 274 4.83 15.41 13.62
C LEU A 274 3.40 15.93 13.43
N LEU A 275 2.40 15.05 13.28
CA LEU A 275 1.01 15.49 13.16
C LEU A 275 0.54 16.28 14.38
N ALA A 276 0.89 15.83 15.58
CA ALA A 276 0.52 16.52 16.81
C ALA A 276 1.14 17.93 16.88
N ALA A 277 2.38 18.10 16.41
CA ALA A 277 3.02 19.40 16.27
C ALA A 277 2.33 20.26 15.21
N GLN A 278 1.95 19.70 14.06
CA GLN A 278 1.21 20.42 13.02
C GLN A 278 -0.15 20.92 13.56
N ILE A 279 -0.93 20.06 14.22
CA ILE A 279 -2.20 20.46 14.83
C ILE A 279 -1.97 21.51 15.92
N GLY A 280 -0.97 21.30 16.78
CA GLY A 280 -0.64 22.24 17.84
C GLY A 280 -0.20 23.61 17.33
N SER A 281 0.42 23.70 16.15
CA SER A 281 0.74 24.99 15.52
C SER A 281 -0.51 25.78 15.09
N VAL A 282 -1.63 25.08 14.84
CA VAL A 282 -2.91 25.70 14.47
C VAL A 282 -3.77 26.01 15.69
N THR A 283 -3.80 25.11 16.68
CA THR A 283 -4.65 25.27 17.87
C THR A 283 -3.96 25.97 19.04
N GLY A 284 -2.64 26.15 18.96
CA GLY A 284 -1.81 26.74 20.02
C GLY A 284 -1.31 25.74 21.06
N ARG A 285 -1.67 24.44 20.98
CA ARG A 285 -1.26 23.43 21.98
C ARG A 285 -0.98 22.05 21.35
N PHE A 286 0.22 21.52 21.59
CA PHE A 286 0.60 20.17 21.15
C PHE A 286 -0.35 19.07 21.68
N SER A 287 -0.87 19.24 22.90
CA SER A 287 -1.81 18.30 23.53
C SER A 287 -3.09 18.11 22.72
N ASP A 288 -3.55 19.13 21.99
CA ASP A 288 -4.75 19.03 21.17
C ASP A 288 -4.55 18.09 19.98
N GLY A 289 -3.31 18.05 19.46
CA GLY A 289 -2.90 17.10 18.45
C GLY A 289 -2.93 15.65 18.96
N ILE A 290 -2.37 15.42 20.16
CA ILE A 290 -2.43 14.11 20.81
C ILE A 290 -3.88 13.70 21.08
N LEU A 291 -4.69 14.60 21.63
CA LEU A 291 -6.11 14.35 21.89
C LEU A 291 -6.86 14.02 20.60
N HIS A 292 -6.59 14.73 19.50
CA HIS A 292 -7.18 14.45 18.20
C HIS A 292 -6.82 13.04 17.69
N ILE A 293 -5.57 12.63 17.82
CA ILE A 293 -5.09 11.31 17.40
C ILE A 293 -5.78 10.21 18.22
N VAL A 294 -5.79 10.34 19.56
CA VAL A 294 -6.44 9.37 20.45
C VAL A 294 -7.95 9.28 20.18
N ASN A 295 -8.63 10.43 20.04
CA ASN A 295 -10.05 10.45 19.75
C ASN A 295 -10.36 9.83 18.38
N THR A 296 -9.52 10.09 17.36
CA THR A 296 -9.67 9.48 16.03
C THR A 296 -9.44 7.98 16.05
N MET A 297 -8.47 7.50 16.83
CA MET A 297 -8.26 6.07 17.06
C MET A 297 -9.50 5.43 17.71
N GLY A 298 -10.09 6.08 18.73
CA GLY A 298 -11.34 5.62 19.35
C GLY A 298 -12.47 5.46 18.32
N ARG A 299 -12.77 6.53 17.57
CA ARG A 299 -13.83 6.54 16.53
C ARG A 299 -13.67 5.47 15.46
N ARG A 300 -12.43 5.17 15.05
CA ARG A 300 -12.14 4.26 13.92
C ARG A 300 -11.96 2.79 14.32
N THR A 301 -11.91 2.49 15.62
CA THR A 301 -11.62 1.13 16.13
C THR A 301 -12.75 0.55 17.00
N PHE A 302 -12.43 0.01 18.18
CA PHE A 302 -13.37 -0.53 19.16
C PHE A 302 -13.59 0.39 20.37
N GLY A 303 -12.92 1.54 20.41
CA GLY A 303 -12.98 2.45 21.56
C GLY A 303 -14.22 3.33 21.53
N THR A 304 -14.72 3.74 22.71
CA THR A 304 -15.67 4.84 22.80
C THR A 304 -14.96 6.13 22.37
N PRO A 305 -15.51 6.94 21.44
CA PRO A 305 -14.97 8.26 21.16
C PRO A 305 -14.86 9.06 22.46
N LEU A 306 -13.80 9.85 22.62
CA LEU A 306 -13.66 10.75 23.77
C LEU A 306 -14.70 11.86 23.73
N ASP A 307 -15.22 12.18 22.54
CA ASP A 307 -16.32 13.10 22.32
C ASP A 307 -17.66 12.32 22.28
N PRO A 308 -18.51 12.43 23.31
CA PRO A 308 -19.78 11.70 23.38
C PRO A 308 -20.77 12.10 22.28
N SER A 309 -20.69 13.34 21.76
CA SER A 309 -21.60 13.85 20.73
C SER A 309 -21.47 13.12 19.38
N GLN A 310 -20.34 12.43 19.18
CA GLN A 310 -20.06 11.64 17.99
C GLN A 310 -20.23 10.14 18.21
N SER A 311 -20.49 9.71 19.45
CA SER A 311 -20.57 8.30 19.83
C SER A 311 -21.65 7.57 19.01
N ASP A 312 -22.84 8.15 18.89
CA ASP A 312 -23.96 7.52 18.20
C ASP A 312 -23.75 7.37 16.69
N LEU A 313 -23.04 8.33 16.07
CA LEU A 313 -22.74 8.30 14.64
C LEU A 313 -21.81 7.14 14.25
N TYR A 314 -20.86 6.79 15.12
CA TYR A 314 -19.87 5.73 14.88
C TYR A 314 -20.24 4.40 15.54
N ALA A 315 -21.23 4.39 16.43
CA ALA A 315 -21.69 3.21 17.15
C ALA A 315 -22.04 2.04 16.22
N GLN A 316 -22.70 2.31 15.08
CA GLN A 316 -23.08 1.25 14.13
C GLN A 316 -21.86 0.49 13.60
N GLY A 317 -20.80 1.20 13.18
CA GLY A 317 -19.56 0.56 12.74
C GLY A 317 -18.80 -0.14 13.86
N GLN A 318 -18.82 0.43 15.07
CA GLN A 318 -18.15 -0.14 16.25
C GLN A 318 -18.84 -1.43 16.72
N HIS A 319 -20.17 -1.51 16.65
CA HIS A 319 -20.97 -2.68 16.99
C HIS A 319 -21.20 -3.63 15.82
N ALA A 320 -20.78 -3.28 14.59
CA ALA A 320 -20.92 -4.13 13.42
C ALA A 320 -20.33 -5.53 13.65
N ASN A 321 -20.95 -6.56 13.08
CA ASN A 321 -20.42 -7.91 13.17
C ASN A 321 -19.15 -8.03 12.32
N LEU A 322 -18.05 -8.54 12.90
CA LEU A 322 -16.77 -8.66 12.18
C LEU A 322 -16.86 -9.58 10.96
N LEU A 323 -17.59 -10.70 11.05
CA LEU A 323 -17.77 -11.62 9.92
C LEU A 323 -18.57 -10.97 8.80
N GLN A 324 -19.55 -10.12 9.13
CA GLN A 324 -20.29 -9.34 8.13
C GLN A 324 -19.35 -8.36 7.40
N VAL A 325 -18.50 -7.63 8.14
CA VAL A 325 -17.52 -6.71 7.55
C VAL A 325 -16.53 -7.47 6.66
N ILE A 326 -15.98 -8.59 7.13
CA ILE A 326 -15.09 -9.45 6.33
C ILE A 326 -15.80 -9.94 5.06
N SER A 327 -17.02 -10.48 5.20
CA SER A 327 -17.82 -10.96 4.06
C SER A 327 -18.08 -9.86 3.04
N LEU A 328 -18.38 -8.64 3.49
CA LEU A 328 -18.55 -7.48 2.62
C LEU A 328 -17.29 -7.22 1.80
N GLN A 329 -16.11 -7.28 2.41
CA GLN A 329 -14.84 -7.07 1.71
C GLN A 329 -14.46 -8.24 0.77
N LEU A 330 -14.73 -9.48 1.18
CA LEU A 330 -14.45 -10.68 0.38
C LEU A 330 -15.29 -10.75 -0.90
N ASN A 331 -16.51 -10.20 -0.87
CA ASN A 331 -17.40 -10.17 -2.02
C ASN A 331 -17.10 -9.03 -3.01
N LYS A 332 -16.18 -8.12 -2.68
CA LYS A 332 -15.76 -7.06 -3.62
C LYS A 332 -14.99 -7.65 -4.80
N THR A 333 -15.13 -7.01 -5.94
CA THR A 333 -14.40 -7.32 -7.18
C THR A 333 -12.90 -7.21 -6.97
N ALA A 334 -12.14 -8.28 -7.15
CA ALA A 334 -10.68 -8.30 -7.09
C ALA A 334 -10.05 -8.02 -8.45
N LEU A 335 -10.51 -8.74 -9.48
CA LEU A 335 -10.01 -8.66 -10.85
C LEU A 335 -11.11 -8.15 -11.80
N PHE A 336 -10.72 -7.77 -13.00
CA PHE A 336 -11.65 -7.44 -14.08
C PHE A 336 -12.74 -8.53 -14.28
N ALA A 337 -13.87 -8.15 -14.88
CA ALA A 337 -15.05 -9.00 -15.07
C ALA A 337 -15.81 -9.42 -13.79
N GLY A 338 -15.60 -8.72 -12.66
CA GLY A 338 -16.41 -8.92 -11.45
C GLY A 338 -16.02 -10.15 -10.62
N ILE A 339 -14.81 -10.69 -10.82
CA ILE A 339 -14.31 -11.82 -10.02
C ILE A 339 -14.01 -11.33 -8.61
N SER A 340 -14.69 -11.87 -7.60
CA SER A 340 -14.53 -11.45 -6.21
C SER A 340 -13.26 -11.98 -5.54
N PHE A 341 -12.80 -11.32 -4.45
CA PHE A 341 -11.67 -11.81 -3.65
C PHE A 341 -11.89 -13.22 -3.12
N LEU A 342 -13.11 -13.56 -2.67
CA LEU A 342 -13.43 -14.91 -2.21
C LEU A 342 -13.10 -15.97 -3.26
N ARG A 343 -13.49 -15.74 -4.52
CA ARG A 343 -13.22 -16.68 -5.62
C ARG A 343 -11.72 -16.82 -5.85
N ILE A 344 -10.97 -15.73 -5.81
CA ILE A 344 -9.49 -15.75 -5.94
C ILE A 344 -8.85 -16.54 -4.79
N PHE A 345 -9.33 -16.38 -3.56
CA PHE A 345 -8.78 -17.10 -2.41
C PHE A 345 -9.08 -18.61 -2.46
N ILE A 346 -10.22 -19.02 -3.02
CA ILE A 346 -10.49 -20.43 -3.33
C ILE A 346 -9.48 -20.95 -4.37
N VAL A 347 -9.19 -20.16 -5.42
CA VAL A 347 -8.14 -20.52 -6.40
C VAL A 347 -6.77 -20.65 -5.73
N PHE A 348 -6.42 -19.78 -4.78
CA PHE A 348 -5.18 -19.89 -4.01
C PHE A 348 -5.13 -21.17 -3.17
N ALA A 349 -6.24 -21.56 -2.53
CA ALA A 349 -6.35 -22.82 -1.79
C ALA A 349 -6.11 -24.03 -2.69
N VAL A 350 -6.81 -24.09 -3.82
CA VAL A 350 -6.66 -25.18 -4.80
C VAL A 350 -5.23 -25.22 -5.36
N ALA A 351 -4.67 -24.07 -5.75
CA ALA A 351 -3.31 -23.98 -6.26
C ALA A 351 -2.27 -24.43 -5.22
N THR A 352 -2.43 -24.06 -3.95
CA THR A 352 -1.56 -24.50 -2.85
C THR A 352 -1.55 -26.02 -2.73
N VAL A 353 -2.73 -26.65 -2.72
CA VAL A 353 -2.87 -28.11 -2.63
C VAL A 353 -2.19 -28.79 -3.81
N ILE A 354 -2.44 -28.33 -5.04
CA ILE A 354 -1.83 -28.92 -6.24
C ILE A 354 -0.31 -28.77 -6.22
N VAL A 355 0.22 -27.59 -5.87
CA VAL A 355 1.67 -27.38 -5.74
C VAL A 355 2.25 -28.31 -4.67
N ALA A 356 1.61 -28.44 -3.51
CA ALA A 356 2.07 -29.34 -2.45
C ALA A 356 2.11 -30.81 -2.90
N LEU A 357 1.09 -31.26 -3.64
CA LEU A 357 1.07 -32.61 -4.23
C LEU A 357 2.20 -32.80 -5.25
N ILE A 358 2.46 -31.83 -6.12
CA ILE A 358 3.58 -31.88 -7.07
C ILE A 358 4.91 -31.99 -6.33
N LEU A 359 5.11 -31.19 -5.28
CA LEU A 359 6.33 -31.27 -4.46
C LEU A 359 6.49 -32.65 -3.81
N TYR A 360 5.41 -33.22 -3.28
CA TYR A 360 5.42 -34.54 -2.66
C TYR A 360 5.80 -35.65 -3.65
N PHE A 361 5.10 -35.71 -4.80
CA PHE A 361 5.30 -36.77 -5.80
C PHE A 361 6.58 -36.59 -6.62
N ARG A 362 7.07 -35.36 -6.80
CA ARG A 362 8.28 -35.08 -7.61
C ARG A 362 9.50 -34.72 -6.76
N ARG A 363 9.50 -34.95 -5.44
CA ARG A 363 10.61 -34.60 -4.52
C ARG A 363 11.99 -35.10 -4.96
N ALA A 364 12.07 -36.26 -5.61
CA ALA A 364 13.34 -36.81 -6.09
C ALA A 364 13.89 -36.08 -7.32
N LYS A 365 13.01 -35.42 -8.09
CA LYS A 365 13.31 -34.73 -9.35
C LYS A 365 13.46 -33.22 -9.18
N LEU A 366 12.91 -32.64 -8.12
CA LEU A 366 12.99 -31.22 -7.81
C LEU A 366 14.19 -31.01 -6.89
N GLY A 367 15.11 -30.11 -7.25
CA GLY A 367 16.31 -29.81 -6.46
C GLY A 367 15.97 -29.07 -5.15
N ASP A 368 16.66 -27.97 -4.85
CA ASP A 368 16.24 -27.15 -3.71
C ASP A 368 14.86 -26.49 -3.98
N VAL A 369 13.95 -26.71 -3.04
CA VAL A 369 12.56 -26.26 -3.02
C VAL A 369 12.25 -25.46 -1.76
N SER A 370 13.26 -25.05 -0.99
CA SER A 370 13.14 -24.23 0.22
C SER A 370 12.31 -22.97 -0.01
N ALA A 371 12.62 -22.22 -1.06
CA ALA A 371 11.90 -21.01 -1.46
C ALA A 371 10.41 -21.28 -1.77
N ILE A 372 10.08 -22.43 -2.38
CA ILE A 372 8.70 -22.79 -2.71
C ILE A 372 7.93 -23.15 -1.43
N HIS A 373 8.50 -23.93 -0.53
CA HIS A 373 7.88 -24.23 0.77
C HIS A 373 7.64 -22.94 1.56
N ALA A 374 8.63 -22.05 1.60
CA ALA A 374 8.50 -20.74 2.21
C ALA A 374 7.35 -19.94 1.57
N LEU A 375 7.24 -19.94 0.23
CA LEU A 375 6.14 -19.28 -0.47
C LEU A 375 4.77 -19.82 -0.08
N LEU A 376 4.58 -21.14 -0.06
CA LEU A 376 3.28 -21.74 0.28
C LEU A 376 2.81 -21.32 1.67
N ILE A 377 3.70 -21.36 2.67
CA ILE A 377 3.37 -20.96 4.04
C ILE A 377 3.15 -19.45 4.11
N THR A 378 4.04 -18.66 3.50
CA THR A 378 3.99 -17.19 3.52
C THR A 378 2.71 -16.68 2.85
N ALA A 379 2.22 -17.32 1.80
CA ALA A 379 0.96 -16.97 1.14
C ALA A 379 -0.22 -16.98 2.13
N TRP A 380 -0.29 -17.97 3.03
CA TRP A 380 -1.36 -18.04 4.03
C TRP A 380 -1.09 -17.16 5.25
N VAL A 381 0.15 -17.10 5.73
CA VAL A 381 0.53 -16.18 6.82
C VAL A 381 0.27 -14.72 6.44
N SER A 382 0.38 -14.38 5.15
CA SER A 382 0.15 -13.03 4.66
C SER A 382 -1.23 -12.47 4.96
N PHE A 383 -2.26 -13.33 5.10
CA PHE A 383 -3.62 -12.93 5.46
C PHE A 383 -3.70 -12.27 6.85
N ALA A 384 -2.73 -12.54 7.73
CA ALA A 384 -2.67 -11.90 9.04
C ALA A 384 -2.60 -10.37 8.94
N SER A 385 -2.00 -9.84 7.86
CA SER A 385 -1.89 -8.40 7.61
C SER A 385 -3.26 -7.72 7.39
N PRO A 386 -4.06 -8.07 6.36
CA PRO A 386 -5.39 -7.50 6.18
C PRO A 386 -6.35 -7.87 7.30
N PHE A 387 -6.27 -9.07 7.89
CA PHE A 387 -7.13 -9.43 9.01
C PHE A 387 -6.83 -8.63 10.28
N ALA A 388 -5.56 -8.38 10.62
CA ALA A 388 -5.21 -7.53 11.75
C ALA A 388 -5.81 -6.13 11.59
N TRP A 389 -5.76 -5.57 10.38
CA TRP A 389 -6.37 -4.28 10.10
C TRP A 389 -7.91 -4.34 10.16
N LEU A 390 -8.57 -5.35 9.59
CA LEU A 390 -10.03 -5.48 9.64
C LEU A 390 -10.56 -5.72 11.05
N VAL A 391 -9.82 -6.45 11.88
CA VAL A 391 -10.13 -6.60 13.30
C VAL A 391 -10.05 -5.24 13.96
N ILE A 392 -8.90 -4.57 13.93
CA ILE A 392 -8.69 -3.33 14.68
C ILE A 392 -9.54 -2.17 14.16
N PHE A 393 -9.66 -2.00 12.84
CA PHE A 393 -10.32 -0.89 12.16
C PHE A 393 -11.67 -1.28 11.55
N LYS A 394 -12.38 -2.23 12.18
CA LYS A 394 -13.70 -2.71 11.74
C LYS A 394 -14.69 -1.58 11.48
N ALA A 395 -14.75 -0.59 12.37
CA ALA A 395 -15.66 0.54 12.23
C ALA A 395 -15.33 1.36 10.97
N HIS A 396 -14.05 1.64 10.71
CA HIS A 396 -13.63 2.31 9.48
C HIS A 396 -13.97 1.47 8.23
N ALA A 397 -13.70 0.16 8.26
CA ALA A 397 -14.02 -0.75 7.14
C ALA A 397 -15.52 -0.83 6.82
N TYR A 398 -16.37 -0.64 7.84
CA TYR A 398 -17.83 -0.58 7.70
C TYR A 398 -18.28 0.67 6.94
N TYR A 399 -17.77 1.86 7.30
CA TYR A 399 -18.14 3.12 6.65
C TYR A 399 -17.43 3.36 5.31
N HIS A 400 -16.26 2.76 5.11
CA HIS A 400 -15.45 2.94 3.91
C HIS A 400 -15.25 1.63 3.11
N PRO A 401 -16.35 0.95 2.70
CA PRO A 401 -16.25 -0.32 1.98
C PRO A 401 -15.79 -0.15 0.53
N PHE A 402 -15.67 1.09 0.04
CA PHE A 402 -15.23 1.42 -1.31
C PHE A 402 -13.73 1.73 -1.41
N THR A 403 -13.00 1.79 -0.29
CA THR A 403 -11.54 2.01 -0.26
C THR A 403 -10.82 0.83 0.38
N THR A 404 -11.43 0.26 1.41
CA THR A 404 -10.90 -0.89 2.17
C THR A 404 -10.36 -2.07 1.34
N PRO A 405 -10.95 -2.50 0.20
CA PRO A 405 -10.54 -3.75 -0.44
C PRO A 405 -9.09 -3.80 -0.95
N ILE A 406 -8.40 -2.67 -1.05
CA ILE A 406 -6.98 -2.63 -1.41
C ILE A 406 -6.10 -3.41 -0.41
N ILE A 407 -6.51 -3.53 0.86
CA ILE A 407 -5.72 -4.24 1.90
C ILE A 407 -5.47 -5.71 1.56
N TRP A 408 -6.33 -6.34 0.77
CA TRP A 408 -6.11 -7.73 0.33
C TRP A 408 -4.85 -7.85 -0.55
N HIS A 409 -4.45 -6.77 -1.22
CA HIS A 409 -3.19 -6.73 -1.97
C HIS A 409 -1.96 -6.54 -1.07
N MET A 410 -2.12 -6.35 0.24
CA MET A 410 -1.06 -5.97 1.18
C MET A 410 -0.75 -7.08 2.21
N PRO A 411 -0.03 -8.17 1.86
CA PRO A 411 0.56 -8.53 0.56
C PRO A 411 -0.08 -9.76 -0.12
N THR A 412 -1.22 -10.24 0.39
CA THR A 412 -1.74 -11.59 0.14
C THR A 412 -1.90 -11.95 -1.33
N MET A 413 -2.46 -11.05 -2.12
CA MET A 413 -2.71 -11.31 -3.55
C MET A 413 -1.43 -11.67 -4.30
N PHE A 414 -0.32 -10.97 -4.06
CA PHE A 414 0.92 -11.20 -4.81
C PHE A 414 1.53 -12.58 -4.53
N PHE A 415 1.57 -12.99 -3.26
CA PHE A 415 2.07 -14.31 -2.89
C PHE A 415 1.17 -15.42 -3.43
N GLY A 416 -0.15 -15.27 -3.34
CA GLY A 416 -1.09 -16.24 -3.92
C GLY A 416 -0.97 -16.36 -5.44
N TYR A 417 -0.80 -15.24 -6.15
CA TYR A 417 -0.55 -15.24 -7.59
C TYR A 417 0.76 -15.93 -7.96
N ALA A 418 1.83 -15.75 -7.18
CA ALA A 418 3.07 -16.49 -7.40
C ALA A 418 2.88 -18.00 -7.23
N VAL A 419 2.06 -18.45 -6.27
CA VAL A 419 1.70 -19.87 -6.11
C VAL A 419 0.95 -20.39 -7.34
N CYS A 420 -0.01 -19.63 -7.87
CA CYS A 420 -0.69 -19.99 -9.12
C CYS A 420 0.29 -20.09 -10.30
N GLY A 421 1.23 -19.14 -10.43
CA GLY A 421 2.23 -19.16 -11.49
C GLY A 421 3.16 -20.37 -11.43
N LEU A 422 3.43 -20.92 -10.23
CA LEU A 422 4.23 -22.14 -10.07
C LEU A 422 3.55 -23.39 -10.68
N LEU A 423 2.22 -23.42 -10.78
CA LEU A 423 1.49 -24.54 -11.41
C LEU A 423 1.90 -24.74 -12.87
N LEU A 424 2.35 -23.68 -13.55
CA LEU A 424 2.75 -23.71 -14.96
C LEU A 424 4.18 -24.24 -15.17
N VAL A 425 5.00 -24.29 -14.11
CA VAL A 425 6.43 -24.62 -14.22
C VAL A 425 6.79 -25.90 -13.47
N LEU A 426 6.27 -26.08 -12.25
CA LEU A 426 6.65 -27.20 -11.40
C LEU A 426 6.37 -28.60 -11.98
N PRO A 427 5.33 -28.83 -12.80
CA PRO A 427 5.15 -30.11 -13.47
C PRO A 427 6.29 -30.49 -14.42
N PHE A 428 7.02 -29.50 -14.94
CA PHE A 428 8.05 -29.68 -15.97
C PHE A 428 9.48 -29.51 -15.46
N ARG A 429 9.67 -28.90 -14.28
CA ARG A 429 11.00 -28.69 -13.67
C ARG A 429 11.72 -30.01 -13.35
N ASN A 430 13.02 -30.10 -13.64
CA ASN A 430 13.89 -31.23 -13.32
C ASN A 430 15.18 -30.76 -12.62
N LYS A 431 15.90 -31.68 -11.94
CA LYS A 431 17.06 -31.39 -11.08
C LYS A 431 18.27 -30.78 -11.83
N LYS A 432 18.32 -30.89 -13.16
CA LYS A 432 19.42 -30.43 -14.00
C LYS A 432 19.05 -29.18 -14.78
N GLU A 433 19.13 -28.01 -14.14
CA GLU A 433 19.35 -26.70 -14.81
C GLU A 433 20.19 -25.71 -13.96
N SER A 434 20.68 -26.08 -12.76
CA SER A 434 21.48 -25.17 -11.91
C SER A 434 23.00 -25.31 -12.08
N GLY A 435 23.46 -25.78 -13.24
CA GLY A 435 24.88 -26.08 -13.51
C GLY A 435 25.60 -25.10 -14.45
N SER A 436 24.97 -24.00 -14.85
CA SER A 436 25.59 -23.03 -15.79
C SER A 436 25.21 -21.60 -15.43
N SER A 437 25.86 -21.06 -14.39
CA SER A 437 26.15 -19.62 -14.24
C SER A 437 26.96 -19.37 -12.96
N ALA A 438 28.09 -20.06 -12.82
CA ALA A 438 29.17 -19.64 -11.92
C ALA A 438 30.37 -19.28 -12.81
N SER A 439 30.33 -18.07 -13.34
CA SER A 439 31.46 -17.31 -13.88
C SER A 439 31.04 -15.85 -13.95
#